data_AF-A0A800H9C1-F1
#
_entry.id   AF-A0A800H9C1-F1
#
_cell.length_a   1.000
_cell.length_b   1.000
_cell.length_c   1.000
_cell.angle_alpha   90.00
_cell.angle_beta   90.00
_cell.angle_gamma   90.00
#
_symmetry.space_group_name_H-M   'P 1'
#
loop_
_entity.id
_entity.type
_entity.pdbx_description
1 polymer ?
#
loop_
_entity_poly.entity_id
_entity_poly.type
_entity_poly.pdbx_seq_one_letter_code
_entity_poly.pdbx_strand_id
1 'polypeptide(L)'
;MSKLWDDLKENMKEWSSSAVEKAEEMSRIAMAKTEEMTRISKIKFEIHQFQREMRRKYEELGHLAYSHTKEDHMATFSGNTEFFNIVNRVDEIKVEVSDKESEIEKIKAEYGIEDSEIVDISKKNEPEPMIDDPKVNDDDLDAKQEKDENPRESIPE
;
A
#
# COMPACT_ATOMS: atom_id res chain seq x y z
N MET A 1 48.99 -47.70 20.85
CA MET A 1 47.56 -47.33 20.79
C MET A 1 47.41 -45.80 20.74
N SER A 2 47.95 -45.15 19.70
CA SER A 2 47.93 -43.68 19.51
C SER A 2 47.06 -43.27 18.32
N LYS A 3 47.00 -44.10 17.28
CA LYS A 3 46.27 -43.82 16.03
C LYS A 3 44.79 -43.43 16.23
N LEU A 4 44.05 -44.12 17.09
CA LEU A 4 42.63 -43.82 17.32
C LEU A 4 42.38 -42.44 17.99
N TRP A 5 43.33 -41.96 18.81
CA TRP A 5 43.23 -40.63 19.42
C TRP A 5 43.69 -39.53 18.47
N ASP A 6 44.71 -39.82 17.65
CA ASP A 6 45.17 -38.92 16.59
C ASP A 6 44.07 -38.76 15.51
N ASP A 7 43.43 -39.86 15.08
CA ASP A 7 42.32 -39.86 14.11
C ASP A 7 41.08 -39.11 14.66
N LEU A 8 40.78 -39.23 15.97
CA LEU A 8 39.71 -38.48 16.62
C LEU A 8 40.00 -36.97 16.66
N LYS A 9 41.25 -36.61 16.99
CA LYS A 9 41.69 -35.21 17.04
C LYS A 9 41.71 -34.59 15.66
N GLU A 10 42.08 -35.34 14.64
CA GLU A 10 42.05 -34.93 13.23
C GLU A 10 40.61 -34.70 12.76
N ASN A 11 39.71 -35.66 13.00
CA ASN A 11 38.26 -35.48 12.73
C ASN A 11 37.65 -34.31 13.49
N MET A 12 38.02 -34.10 14.76
CA MET A 12 37.54 -32.96 15.56
C MET A 12 38.08 -31.63 15.04
N LYS A 13 39.32 -31.59 14.55
CA LYS A 13 39.88 -30.39 13.94
C LYS A 13 39.13 -30.08 12.65
N GLU A 14 38.87 -31.07 11.82
CA GLU A 14 38.16 -30.95 10.55
C GLU A 14 36.69 -30.52 10.76
N TRP A 15 35.99 -31.13 11.72
CA TRP A 15 34.66 -30.70 12.20
C TRP A 15 34.68 -29.23 12.65
N SER A 16 35.71 -28.82 13.40
CA SER A 16 35.75 -27.47 13.96
C SER A 16 36.01 -26.43 12.89
N SER A 17 36.89 -26.72 11.93
CA SER A 17 37.11 -25.86 10.77
C SER A 17 35.87 -25.79 9.87
N SER A 18 35.23 -26.93 9.59
CA SER A 18 34.02 -26.97 8.77
C SER A 18 32.83 -26.29 9.45
N ALA A 19 32.73 -26.33 10.79
CA ALA A 19 31.70 -25.64 11.54
C ALA A 19 31.90 -24.11 11.48
N VAL A 20 33.14 -23.63 11.59
CA VAL A 20 33.48 -22.21 11.47
C VAL A 20 33.18 -21.70 10.06
N GLU A 21 33.60 -22.43 9.02
CA GLU A 21 33.34 -22.05 7.62
C GLU A 21 31.82 -22.02 7.31
N LYS A 22 31.07 -23.01 7.78
CA LYS A 22 29.60 -23.02 7.68
C LYS A 22 28.95 -21.85 8.43
N ALA A 23 29.45 -21.50 9.61
CA ALA A 23 28.94 -20.35 10.37
C ALA A 23 29.19 -19.03 9.63
N GLU A 24 30.38 -18.87 9.02
CA GLU A 24 30.70 -17.70 8.20
C GLU A 24 29.85 -17.62 6.93
N GLU A 25 29.58 -18.74 6.27
CA GLU A 25 28.69 -18.80 5.12
C GLU A 25 27.25 -18.44 5.50
N MET A 26 26.71 -19.04 6.56
CA MET A 26 25.38 -18.71 7.08
C MET A 26 25.27 -17.23 7.49
N SER A 27 26.33 -16.66 8.08
CA SER A 27 26.38 -15.23 8.40
C SER A 27 26.31 -14.36 7.14
N ARG A 28 27.03 -14.73 6.07
CA ARG A 28 26.99 -13.98 4.80
C ARG A 28 25.62 -14.06 4.14
N ILE A 29 25.01 -15.25 4.14
CA ILE A 29 23.66 -15.46 3.62
C ILE A 29 22.64 -14.62 4.39
N ALA A 30 22.72 -14.63 5.73
CA ALA A 30 21.82 -13.84 6.57
C ALA A 30 21.97 -12.33 6.29
N MET A 31 23.19 -11.83 6.16
CA MET A 31 23.44 -10.43 5.81
C MET A 31 22.83 -10.07 4.45
N ALA A 32 23.06 -10.90 3.43
CA ALA A 32 22.48 -10.68 2.10
C ALA A 32 20.95 -10.69 2.16
N LYS A 33 20.34 -11.64 2.88
CA LYS A 33 18.89 -11.69 3.08
C LYS A 33 18.34 -10.40 3.71
N THR A 34 19.05 -9.82 4.69
CA THR A 34 18.63 -8.56 5.31
C THR A 34 18.74 -7.34 4.40
N GLU A 35 19.76 -7.29 3.54
CA GLU A 35 19.92 -6.22 2.54
C GLU A 35 18.77 -6.28 1.52
N GLU A 36 18.46 -7.47 1.02
CA GLU A 36 17.41 -7.69 0.04
C GLU A 36 16.01 -7.46 0.62
N MET A 37 15.78 -7.76 1.90
CA MET A 37 14.57 -7.37 2.62
C MET A 37 14.36 -5.84 2.60
N THR A 38 15.45 -5.09 2.74
CA THR A 38 15.42 -3.63 2.66
C THR A 38 15.11 -3.16 1.23
N ARG A 39 15.69 -3.83 0.22
CA ARG A 39 15.37 -3.57 -1.20
C ARG A 39 13.89 -3.82 -1.50
N ILE A 40 13.32 -4.95 -1.06
CA ILE A 40 11.88 -5.25 -1.19
C ILE A 40 11.05 -4.14 -0.55
N SER A 41 11.42 -3.67 0.65
CA SER A 41 10.70 -2.60 1.35
C SER A 41 10.68 -1.30 0.56
N LYS A 42 11.78 -0.95 -0.12
CA LYS A 42 11.85 0.21 -1.01
C LYS A 42 10.94 0.04 -2.22
N ILE A 43 10.95 -1.12 -2.87
CA ILE A 43 10.09 -1.40 -4.02
C ILE A 43 8.61 -1.32 -3.62
N LYS A 44 8.23 -1.90 -2.47
CA LYS A 44 6.86 -1.78 -1.93
C LYS A 44 6.44 -0.33 -1.69
N PHE A 45 7.34 0.51 -1.17
CA PHE A 45 7.06 1.93 -1.02
C PHE A 45 6.79 2.61 -2.38
N GLU A 46 7.57 2.30 -3.40
CA GLU A 46 7.38 2.82 -4.76
C GLU A 46 6.02 2.36 -5.35
N ILE A 47 5.66 1.08 -5.19
CA ILE A 47 4.32 0.57 -5.57
C ILE A 47 3.21 1.39 -4.90
N HIS A 48 3.33 1.69 -3.60
CA HIS A 48 2.34 2.53 -2.92
C HIS A 48 2.26 3.96 -3.46
N GLN A 49 3.39 4.56 -3.87
CA GLN A 49 3.38 5.87 -4.53
C GLN A 49 2.65 5.80 -5.87
N PHE A 50 2.91 4.77 -6.67
CA PHE A 50 2.21 4.56 -7.94
C PHE A 50 0.71 4.32 -7.75
N GLN A 51 0.31 3.52 -6.75
CA GLN A 51 -1.11 3.35 -6.41
C GLN A 51 -1.77 4.67 -6.00
N ARG A 52 -1.04 5.54 -5.28
CA ARG A 52 -1.53 6.88 -4.92
C ARG A 52 -1.65 7.79 -6.15
N GLU A 53 -0.69 7.74 -7.06
CA GLU A 53 -0.75 8.48 -8.32
C GLU A 53 -1.93 8.00 -9.18
N MET A 54 -2.13 6.69 -9.30
CA MET A 54 -3.26 6.10 -10.02
C MET A 54 -4.60 6.55 -9.44
N ARG A 55 -4.74 6.62 -8.11
CA ARG A 55 -5.94 7.20 -7.46
C ARG A 55 -6.18 8.64 -7.87
N ARG A 56 -5.15 9.50 -7.87
CA ARG A 56 -5.27 10.89 -8.33
C ARG A 56 -5.70 10.96 -9.80
N LYS A 57 -5.19 10.07 -10.66
CA LYS A 57 -5.61 10.01 -12.07
C LYS A 57 -7.07 9.61 -12.21
N TYR A 58 -7.58 8.70 -11.39
CA TYR A 58 -9.01 8.40 -11.35
C TYR A 58 -9.85 9.56 -10.82
N GLU A 59 -9.37 10.30 -9.82
CA GLU A 59 -10.03 11.53 -9.34
C GLU A 59 -10.10 12.58 -10.47
N GLU A 60 -8.98 12.84 -11.16
CA GLU A 60 -8.92 13.72 -12.34
C GLU A 60 -9.90 13.27 -13.43
N LEU A 61 -9.98 11.97 -13.72
CA LEU A 61 -10.94 11.42 -14.68
C LEU A 61 -12.40 11.67 -14.27
N GLY A 62 -12.69 11.51 -12.98
CA GLY A 62 -14.02 11.77 -12.42
C GLY A 62 -14.41 13.23 -12.51
N HIS A 63 -13.48 14.15 -12.19
CA HIS A 63 -13.67 15.58 -12.37
C HIS A 63 -13.91 15.94 -13.83
N LEU A 64 -13.08 15.42 -14.74
CA LEU A 64 -13.25 15.62 -16.17
C LEU A 64 -14.63 15.15 -16.63
N ALA A 65 -15.07 13.96 -16.21
CA ALA A 65 -16.38 13.44 -16.59
C ALA A 65 -17.55 14.29 -16.05
N TYR A 66 -17.45 14.79 -14.82
CA TYR A 66 -18.46 15.67 -14.25
C TYR A 66 -18.55 17.01 -15.00
N SER A 67 -17.43 17.69 -15.21
CA SER A 67 -17.39 18.97 -15.93
C SER A 67 -17.88 18.81 -17.37
N HIS A 68 -17.42 17.79 -18.09
CA HIS A 68 -17.77 17.58 -19.50
C HIS A 68 -19.27 17.28 -19.72
N THR A 69 -19.92 16.63 -18.76
CA THR A 69 -21.36 16.34 -18.83
C THR A 69 -22.24 17.51 -18.40
N LYS A 70 -21.79 18.29 -17.39
CA LYS A 70 -22.56 19.40 -16.82
C LYS A 70 -22.38 20.72 -17.57
N GLU A 71 -21.15 21.03 -17.98
CA GLU A 71 -20.74 22.35 -18.47
C GLU A 71 -20.73 22.38 -20.00
N ASP A 72 -20.17 21.36 -20.64
CA ASP A 72 -20.05 21.31 -22.10
C ASP A 72 -21.24 20.64 -22.79
N HIS A 73 -22.15 20.02 -22.02
CA HIS A 73 -23.25 19.18 -22.52
C HIS A 73 -22.78 18.11 -23.54
N MET A 74 -21.51 17.73 -23.47
CA MET A 74 -20.89 16.77 -24.38
C MET A 74 -20.87 15.39 -23.74
N ALA A 75 -21.66 14.47 -24.31
CA ALA A 75 -21.75 13.09 -23.82
C ALA A 75 -20.59 12.18 -24.27
N THR A 76 -19.62 12.69 -25.04
CA THR A 76 -18.57 11.87 -25.66
C THR A 76 -17.19 12.47 -25.45
N PHE A 77 -16.22 11.67 -24.99
CA PHE A 77 -14.80 12.05 -24.84
C PHE A 77 -13.99 11.91 -26.15
N SER A 78 -14.66 11.74 -27.28
CA SER A 78 -13.98 11.55 -28.57
C SER A 78 -13.19 12.81 -28.93
N GLY A 79 -11.88 12.65 -29.16
CA GLY A 79 -10.97 13.77 -29.41
C GLY A 79 -10.53 14.54 -28.16
N ASN A 80 -11.02 14.16 -26.96
CA ASN A 80 -10.54 14.76 -25.72
C ASN A 80 -9.15 14.20 -25.38
N THR A 81 -8.11 14.99 -25.65
CA THR A 81 -6.72 14.56 -25.46
C THR A 81 -6.40 14.35 -23.98
N GLU A 82 -7.00 15.13 -23.09
CA GLU A 82 -6.82 15.01 -21.63
C GLU A 82 -7.35 13.68 -21.11
N PHE A 83 -8.53 13.25 -21.58
CA PHE A 83 -9.09 11.93 -21.27
C PHE A 83 -8.12 10.80 -21.63
N PHE A 84 -7.60 10.79 -22.86
CA PHE A 84 -6.67 9.74 -23.30
C PHE A 84 -5.35 9.78 -22.54
N ASN A 85 -4.84 10.97 -22.19
CA ASN A 85 -3.63 11.09 -21.39
C ASN A 85 -3.81 10.48 -19.99
N ILE A 86 -4.95 10.73 -19.34
CA ILE A 86 -5.26 10.17 -18.02
C ILE A 86 -5.36 8.63 -18.11
N VAL A 87 -6.08 8.10 -19.10
CA VAL A 87 -6.25 6.64 -19.29
C VAL A 87 -4.90 5.97 -19.58
N ASN A 88 -4.12 6.51 -20.51
CA ASN A 88 -2.81 5.98 -20.86
C ASN A 88 -1.88 5.98 -19.63
N ARG A 89 -1.87 7.06 -18.86
CA ARG A 89 -1.04 7.14 -17.65
C ARG A 89 -1.45 6.09 -16.60
N VAL A 90 -2.75 5.84 -16.44
CA VAL A 90 -3.24 4.77 -15.56
C VAL A 90 -2.74 3.40 -16.03
N ASP A 91 -2.76 3.13 -17.33
CA ASP A 91 -2.31 1.86 -17.86
C ASP A 91 -0.78 1.69 -17.77
N GLU A 92 0.00 2.74 -18.00
CA GLU A 92 1.44 2.77 -17.72
C GLU A 92 1.73 2.43 -16.25
N ILE A 93 1.04 3.08 -15.32
CA ILE A 93 1.21 2.82 -13.88
C ILE A 93 0.90 1.36 -13.54
N LYS A 94 -0.13 0.75 -14.15
CA LYS A 94 -0.44 -0.67 -13.92
C LYS A 94 0.71 -1.58 -14.35
N VAL A 95 1.34 -1.28 -15.49
CA VAL A 95 2.51 -2.02 -15.97
C VAL A 95 3.68 -1.82 -15.00
N GLU A 96 3.98 -0.59 -14.59
CA GLU A 96 5.05 -0.28 -13.64
C GLU A 96 4.86 -1.00 -12.29
N VAL A 97 3.63 -1.08 -11.77
CA VAL A 97 3.31 -1.84 -10.56
C VAL A 97 3.54 -3.33 -10.76
N SER A 98 3.04 -3.90 -11.87
CA SER A 98 3.20 -5.33 -12.16
C SER A 98 4.67 -5.74 -12.31
N ASP A 99 5.49 -4.90 -12.95
CA ASP A 99 6.92 -5.17 -13.12
C ASP A 99 7.65 -5.16 -11.77
N LYS A 100 7.30 -4.21 -10.88
CA LYS A 100 7.86 -4.13 -9.53
C LYS A 100 7.41 -5.28 -8.63
N GLU A 101 6.17 -5.73 -8.76
CA GLU A 101 5.69 -6.93 -8.06
C GLU A 101 6.47 -8.17 -8.54
N SER A 102 6.71 -8.31 -9.84
CA SER A 102 7.55 -9.39 -10.38
C SER A 102 9.00 -9.31 -9.89
N GLU A 103 9.56 -8.10 -9.76
CA GLU A 103 10.88 -7.89 -9.18
C GLU A 103 10.95 -8.39 -7.74
N ILE A 104 9.94 -8.10 -6.91
CA ILE A 104 9.84 -8.63 -5.54
C ILE A 104 9.82 -10.16 -5.53
N GLU A 105 9.01 -10.80 -6.39
CA GLU A 105 8.94 -12.26 -6.46
C GLU A 105 10.28 -12.90 -6.87
N LYS A 106 11.04 -12.26 -7.77
CA LYS A 106 12.39 -12.73 -8.13
C LYS A 106 13.34 -12.67 -6.94
N ILE A 107 13.35 -11.56 -6.20
CA ILE A 107 14.20 -11.40 -5.00
C ILE A 107 13.80 -12.42 -3.93
N LYS A 108 12.50 -12.63 -3.70
CA LYS A 108 12.02 -13.64 -2.75
C LYS A 108 12.50 -15.05 -3.10
N ALA A 109 12.40 -15.43 -4.38
CA ALA A 109 12.81 -16.75 -4.85
C ALA A 109 14.33 -16.95 -4.76
N GLU A 110 15.12 -15.91 -5.06
CA GLU A 110 16.59 -15.98 -5.01
C GLU A 110 17.12 -16.09 -3.57
N TYR A 111 16.50 -15.39 -2.62
CA TYR A 111 16.99 -15.30 -1.22
C TYR A 111 16.16 -16.09 -0.21
N GLY A 112 15.16 -16.85 -0.67
CA GLY A 112 14.28 -17.64 0.20
C GLY A 112 13.56 -16.80 1.25
N ILE A 113 13.08 -15.62 0.84
CA ILE A 113 12.36 -14.69 1.72
C ILE A 113 10.86 -15.03 1.67
N GLU A 114 10.27 -15.32 2.84
CA GLU A 114 8.83 -15.53 2.95
C GLU A 114 8.07 -14.21 3.12
N ASP A 115 6.80 -14.19 2.72
CA ASP A 115 5.91 -13.04 2.92
C ASP A 115 5.73 -12.65 4.40
N SER A 116 5.80 -13.64 5.30
CA SER A 116 5.73 -13.46 6.74
C SER A 116 6.89 -12.61 7.30
N GLU A 117 8.02 -12.60 6.60
CA GLU A 117 9.23 -11.87 7.00
C GLU A 117 9.23 -10.42 6.49
N ILE A 118 8.36 -10.08 5.52
CA ILE A 118 8.29 -8.75 4.94
C ILE A 118 7.32 -7.88 5.74
N VAL A 119 7.82 -6.80 6.32
CA VAL A 119 6.99 -5.83 7.05
C VAL A 119 6.04 -5.11 6.09
N ASP A 120 4.74 -5.17 6.37
CA ASP A 120 3.72 -4.51 5.58
C ASP A 120 3.61 -3.03 5.96
N ILE A 121 4.07 -2.14 5.07
CA ILE A 121 4.14 -0.69 5.28
C ILE A 121 2.73 -0.07 5.30
N SER A 122 1.73 -0.77 4.77
CA SER A 122 0.33 -0.31 4.63
C SER A 122 -0.36 0.00 5.97
N LYS A 123 0.04 -0.67 7.07
CA LYS A 123 -0.68 -0.59 8.35
C LYS A 123 -0.39 0.65 9.21
N LYS A 124 0.50 1.56 8.78
CA LYS A 124 0.88 2.75 9.57
C LYS A 124 0.22 4.07 9.13
N ASN A 125 -0.47 4.10 7.99
CA ASN A 125 -0.96 5.35 7.38
C ASN A 125 -2.46 5.38 7.09
N GLU A 126 -3.27 4.53 7.71
CA GLU A 126 -4.71 4.78 7.73
C GLU A 126 -4.98 5.90 8.76
N PRO A 127 -5.42 7.11 8.36
CA PRO A 127 -6.01 8.02 9.32
C PRO A 127 -7.21 7.30 9.91
N GLU A 128 -7.23 7.14 11.24
CA GLU A 128 -8.42 6.68 11.96
C GLU A 128 -9.63 7.47 11.44
N PRO A 129 -10.78 6.82 11.16
CA PRO A 129 -11.97 7.55 10.78
C PRO A 129 -12.29 8.53 11.91
N MET A 130 -12.15 9.83 11.63
CA MET A 130 -12.63 10.88 12.51
C MET A 130 -14.14 10.73 12.58
N ILE A 131 -14.61 10.09 13.64
CA ILE A 131 -16.01 10.15 14.04
C ILE A 131 -16.20 11.58 14.52
N ASP A 132 -16.87 12.40 13.70
CA ASP A 132 -17.40 13.69 14.14
C ASP A 132 -18.42 13.40 15.25
N ASP A 133 -17.98 13.47 16.50
CA ASP A 133 -18.88 13.59 17.65
C ASP A 133 -19.71 14.87 17.45
N PRO A 134 -21.05 14.79 17.32
CA PRO A 134 -21.86 15.97 17.47
C PRO A 134 -21.78 16.36 18.94
N LYS A 135 -20.99 17.39 19.25
CA LYS A 135 -21.09 18.12 20.51
C LYS A 135 -22.53 18.60 20.68
N VAL A 136 -23.29 17.90 21.51
CA VAL A 136 -24.48 18.44 22.14
C VAL A 136 -23.97 19.48 23.13
N ASN A 137 -24.11 20.75 22.75
CA ASN A 137 -24.01 21.85 23.69
C ASN A 137 -25.32 21.86 24.47
N ASP A 138 -25.28 21.45 25.73
CA ASP A 138 -26.28 21.82 26.71
C ASP A 138 -26.09 23.30 27.08
N ASP A 139 -27.21 23.93 27.44
CA ASP A 139 -27.40 25.27 28.00
C ASP A 139 -27.53 26.43 26.98
N ASP A 140 -28.78 26.74 26.60
CA ASP A 140 -29.46 27.83 27.30
C ASP A 140 -30.99 27.71 27.21
N LEU A 141 -31.63 28.00 28.34
CA LEU A 141 -33.05 27.92 28.61
C LEU A 141 -33.79 29.17 28.11
N ASP A 142 -35.08 28.96 27.87
CA ASP A 142 -36.18 29.92 28.06
C ASP A 142 -36.61 30.76 26.86
N ALA A 143 -37.70 30.34 26.21
CA ALA A 143 -38.84 31.21 25.93
C ALA A 143 -40.04 30.41 25.38
N LYS A 144 -41.00 30.18 26.28
CA LYS A 144 -42.45 30.39 26.10
C LYS A 144 -43.20 29.65 24.97
N GLN A 145 -44.12 28.82 25.45
CA GLN A 145 -45.33 28.36 24.80
C GLN A 145 -46.14 29.49 24.12
N GLU A 146 -46.53 29.27 22.87
CA GLU A 146 -47.81 29.66 22.24
C GLU A 146 -47.88 28.88 20.90
N LYS A 147 -48.64 27.77 20.84
CA LYS A 147 -49.95 27.67 20.17
C LYS A 147 -50.02 28.36 18.80
N ASP A 148 -50.07 27.59 17.73
CA ASP A 148 -51.28 27.45 16.90
C ASP A 148 -51.07 26.48 15.72
N GLU A 149 -52.18 26.18 15.07
CA GLU A 149 -52.61 24.89 14.55
C GLU A 149 -52.07 24.46 13.18
N ASN A 150 -52.40 23.21 12.88
CA ASN A 150 -52.09 22.38 11.71
C ASN A 150 -52.85 22.86 10.42
N PRO A 151 -52.94 22.07 9.33
CA PRO A 151 -52.22 22.25 8.06
C PRO A 151 -53.16 22.52 6.85
N ARG A 152 -52.54 22.56 5.66
CA ARG A 152 -53.08 22.27 4.32
C ARG A 152 -53.49 23.47 3.45
N GLU A 153 -52.74 23.52 2.35
CA GLU A 153 -53.16 23.88 1.01
C GLU A 153 -54.67 23.76 0.76
N SER A 154 -55.24 24.82 0.19
CA SER A 154 -56.44 24.79 -0.64
C SER A 154 -56.39 25.97 -1.62
N ILE A 155 -55.98 25.67 -2.84
CA ILE A 155 -56.39 26.33 -4.10
C ILE A 155 -57.92 26.08 -4.28
N PRO A 156 -58.76 26.78 -5.11
CA PRO A 156 -58.58 27.88 -6.09
C PRO A 156 -59.60 29.06 -5.99
N GLU A 157 -59.36 30.14 -6.74
CA GLU A 157 -60.12 30.56 -7.95
C GLU A 157 -59.35 31.67 -8.70
#